data_AF-A0A419IW16-F1
#
_entry.id   AF-A0A419IW16-F1
#
_cell.length_a   1.000
_cell.length_b   1.000
_cell.length_c   1.000
_cell.angle_alpha   90.00
_cell.angle_beta   90.00
_cell.angle_gamma   90.00
#
_symmetry.space_group_name_H-M   'P 1'
#
loop_
_entity.id
_entity.type
_entity.pdbx_description
1 polymer ?
#
loop_
_entity_poly.entity_id
_entity_poly.type
_entity_poly.pdbx_seq_one_letter_code
_entity_poly.pdbx_strand_id
1 'polypeptide(L)'
;MAALARSLESRTVTPVEVVYEELQGLYEKSKQSDQVFCLRPEFRNQLVQLAFARKTLFNVVEDPDAAYLFLSLTTTPKDLRGIVRLRQDTFARITNSVGIVEYDPGTAPLAPEKSPKATREQVYRKDCYEIACARFFIGFDMLPSKGVGVEMEVADEFNRLGIIVKDSRIGTSVMEPVTLVQVVVDDLYQERAQLALVFEHMHQYQPGIGFHRGINRLIGIHRENGSMVDLQEEINQKFPQFNPEGRLHAPPVQLAAINPEMQFIELQNLHEALSLVY
;
A
#
# COMPACT_ATOMS: atom_id res chain seq x y z
N MET A 1 -29.33 48.69 -7.56
CA MET A 1 -28.10 48.38 -8.34
C MET A 1 -26.84 48.44 -7.48
N ALA A 2 -26.60 49.48 -6.66
CA ALA A 2 -25.40 49.54 -5.78
C ALA A 2 -25.43 48.59 -4.55
N ALA A 3 -26.60 48.07 -4.16
CA ALA A 3 -26.73 47.13 -3.04
C ALA A 3 -26.51 45.65 -3.43
N LEU A 4 -26.64 45.30 -4.72
CA LEU A 4 -26.35 43.95 -5.21
C LEU A 4 -24.86 43.73 -5.49
N ALA A 5 -24.11 44.83 -5.70
CA ALA A 5 -22.67 44.79 -5.92
C ALA A 5 -21.87 44.59 -4.62
N ARG A 6 -22.46 44.84 -3.45
CA ARG A 6 -21.80 44.65 -2.14
C ARG A 6 -22.06 43.28 -1.49
N SER A 7 -22.99 42.47 -2.02
CA SER A 7 -23.21 41.11 -1.49
C SER A 7 -22.38 40.02 -2.19
N LEU A 8 -21.49 40.41 -3.11
CA LEU A 8 -20.51 39.52 -3.74
C LEU A 8 -19.11 39.64 -3.11
N GLU A 9 -18.90 40.59 -2.21
CA GLU A 9 -17.66 40.80 -1.47
C GLU A 9 -17.76 40.17 -0.07
N SER A 10 -17.55 38.85 -0.03
CA SER A 10 -17.12 38.01 1.11
C SER A 10 -17.80 36.64 1.04
N ARG A 11 -17.64 35.94 -0.09
CA ARG A 11 -17.66 34.48 0.00
C ARG A 11 -16.49 34.09 0.90
N THR A 12 -16.78 33.70 2.13
CA THR A 12 -15.86 32.94 2.97
C THR A 12 -15.58 31.64 2.23
N VAL A 13 -14.47 31.61 1.49
CA VAL A 13 -13.95 30.38 0.88
C VAL A 13 -13.61 29.43 2.02
N THR A 14 -14.22 28.26 2.01
CA THR A 14 -13.94 27.22 3.02
C THR A 14 -12.53 26.66 2.80
N PRO A 15 -11.84 26.18 3.84
CA PRO A 15 -10.51 25.56 3.68
C PRO A 15 -10.49 24.43 2.63
N VAL A 16 -11.60 23.69 2.48
CA VAL A 16 -11.74 22.62 1.48
C VAL A 16 -11.76 23.16 0.05
N GLU A 17 -12.42 24.29 -0.19
CA GLU A 17 -12.46 24.93 -1.52
C GLU A 17 -11.07 25.45 -1.91
N VAL A 18 -10.31 26.03 -0.98
CA VAL A 18 -8.92 26.48 -1.23
C VAL A 18 -8.03 25.31 -1.62
N VAL A 19 -8.14 24.18 -0.90
CA VAL A 19 -7.35 22.97 -1.21
C VAL A 19 -7.73 22.40 -2.57
N TYR A 20 -9.01 22.38 -2.91
CA TYR A 20 -9.49 21.91 -4.21
C TYR A 20 -8.97 22.77 -5.37
N GLU A 21 -9.04 24.09 -5.25
CA GLU A 21 -8.52 25.03 -6.25
C GLU A 21 -7.01 24.86 -6.45
N GLU A 22 -6.25 24.66 -5.38
CA GLU A 22 -4.80 24.40 -5.46
C GLU A 22 -4.52 23.08 -6.19
N LEU A 23 -5.19 21.99 -5.82
CA LEU A 23 -5.05 20.70 -6.49
C LEU A 23 -5.38 20.79 -7.99
N GLN A 24 -6.45 21.49 -8.35
CA GLN A 24 -6.82 21.70 -9.75
C GLN A 24 -5.73 22.48 -10.50
N GLY A 25 -5.19 23.54 -9.89
CA GLY A 25 -4.09 24.30 -10.47
C GLY A 25 -2.81 23.48 -10.66
N LEU A 26 -2.48 22.60 -9.70
CA LEU A 26 -1.33 21.69 -9.81
C LEU A 26 -1.55 20.66 -10.93
N TYR A 27 -2.75 20.10 -11.03
CA TYR A 27 -3.11 19.16 -12.08
C TYR A 27 -2.93 19.80 -13.48
N GLU A 28 -3.46 21.01 -13.70
CA GLU A 28 -3.33 21.70 -14.98
C GLU A 28 -1.86 21.98 -15.36
N LYS A 29 -1.03 22.38 -14.40
CA LYS A 29 0.42 22.57 -14.61
C LYS A 29 1.13 21.26 -14.94
N SER A 30 0.77 20.19 -14.24
CA SER A 30 1.42 18.88 -14.42
C SER A 30 1.16 18.25 -15.78
N LYS A 31 0.08 18.61 -16.47
CA LYS A 31 -0.18 18.15 -17.85
C LYS A 31 0.75 18.77 -18.90
N GLN A 32 1.42 19.87 -18.54
CA GLN A 32 2.23 20.68 -19.46
C GLN A 32 3.73 20.58 -19.14
N SER A 33 4.12 19.74 -18.18
CA SER A 33 5.49 19.67 -17.66
C SER A 33 5.82 18.26 -17.16
N ASP A 34 7.07 17.85 -17.33
CA ASP A 34 7.63 16.61 -16.76
C ASP A 34 8.05 16.78 -15.29
N GLN A 35 7.76 17.93 -14.68
CA GLN A 35 8.06 18.16 -13.26
C GLN A 35 6.99 17.53 -12.36
N VAL A 36 7.41 17.18 -11.15
CA VAL A 36 6.52 16.76 -10.06
C VAL A 36 5.92 17.98 -9.39
N PHE A 37 4.59 17.97 -9.23
CA PHE A 37 3.84 19.02 -8.54
C PHE A 37 3.16 18.45 -7.31
N CYS A 38 3.41 19.02 -6.14
CA CYS A 38 2.82 18.56 -4.88
C CYS A 38 2.04 19.69 -4.21
N LEU A 39 0.95 19.30 -3.54
CA LEU A 39 0.23 20.13 -2.60
C LEU A 39 1.15 20.51 -1.43
N ARG A 40 0.98 21.71 -0.90
CA ARG A 40 1.72 22.15 0.28
C ARG A 40 1.46 21.23 1.50
N PRO A 41 2.48 20.96 2.35
CA PRO A 41 2.34 20.04 3.48
C PRO A 41 1.17 20.37 4.43
N GLU A 42 0.88 21.66 4.65
CA GLU A 42 -0.21 22.08 5.54
C GLU A 42 -1.58 21.65 5.01
N PHE A 43 -1.76 21.70 3.69
CA PHE A 43 -2.99 21.30 3.02
C PHE A 43 -3.13 19.78 2.92
N ARG A 44 -2.02 19.06 2.73
CA ARG A 44 -1.99 17.59 2.88
C ARG A 44 -2.46 17.19 4.27
N ASN A 45 -1.92 17.83 5.31
CA ASN A 45 -2.30 17.52 6.68
C ASN A 45 -3.78 17.80 6.95
N GLN A 46 -4.33 18.90 6.41
CA GLN A 46 -5.77 19.17 6.52
C GLN A 46 -6.63 18.08 5.85
N LEU A 47 -6.27 17.62 4.65
CA LEU A 47 -6.99 16.56 3.95
C LEU A 47 -6.96 15.24 4.72
N VAL A 48 -5.79 14.86 5.23
CA VAL A 48 -5.64 13.61 6.01
C VAL A 48 -6.43 13.67 7.32
N GLN A 49 -6.42 14.81 8.02
CA GLN A 49 -7.25 14.97 9.23
C GLN A 49 -8.75 14.93 8.93
N LEU A 50 -9.19 15.45 7.78
CA LEU A 50 -10.57 15.30 7.32
C LEU A 50 -10.92 13.84 7.01
N ALA A 51 -10.00 13.09 6.39
CA ALA A 51 -10.17 11.66 6.14
C ALA A 51 -10.30 10.86 7.45
N PHE A 52 -9.45 11.15 8.44
CA PHE A 52 -9.56 10.55 9.78
C PHE A 52 -10.92 10.82 10.42
N ALA A 53 -11.38 12.08 10.39
CA ALA A 53 -12.66 12.47 10.98
C ALA A 53 -13.86 11.73 10.34
N ARG A 54 -13.84 11.50 9.02
CA ARG A 54 -14.88 10.71 8.31
C ARG A 54 -14.93 9.26 8.79
N LYS A 55 -13.79 8.71 9.21
CA LYS A 55 -13.66 7.37 9.80
C LYS A 55 -13.82 7.38 11.33
N THR A 56 -14.26 8.50 11.92
CA THR A 56 -14.38 8.69 13.39
C THR A 56 -13.08 8.48 14.17
N LEU A 57 -11.95 8.71 13.51
CA LEU A 57 -10.62 8.67 14.11
C LEU A 57 -10.24 10.07 14.55
N PHE A 58 -9.97 10.24 15.84
CA PHE A 58 -9.62 11.51 16.45
C PHE A 58 -8.31 11.38 17.24
N ASN A 59 -7.54 12.47 17.32
CA ASN A 59 -6.25 12.52 18.04
C ASN A 59 -5.22 11.49 17.54
N VAL A 60 -5.28 11.13 16.25
CA VAL A 60 -4.28 10.28 15.63
C VAL A 60 -3.02 11.11 15.40
N VAL A 61 -1.90 10.61 15.91
CA VAL A 61 -0.55 11.12 15.61
C VAL A 61 0.12 10.10 14.72
N GLU A 62 0.55 10.55 13.54
CA GLU A 62 1.32 9.72 12.62
C GLU A 62 2.73 9.49 13.19
N ASP A 63 3.12 8.22 13.28
CA ASP A 63 4.48 7.80 13.60
C ASP A 63 5.31 7.73 12.31
N PRO A 64 6.37 8.54 12.18
CA PRO A 64 7.19 8.61 10.99
C PRO A 64 7.94 7.32 10.67
N ASP A 65 8.13 6.45 11.66
CA ASP A 65 8.95 5.25 11.56
C ASP A 65 8.09 3.98 11.69
N ALA A 66 6.76 4.10 11.70
CA ALA A 66 5.87 2.94 11.75
C ALA A 66 5.26 2.57 10.39
N ALA A 67 5.06 1.27 10.19
CA ALA A 67 4.37 0.69 9.05
C ALA A 67 3.20 -0.20 9.48
N TYR A 68 2.10 -0.12 8.74
CA TYR A 68 1.08 -1.16 8.76
C TYR A 68 1.48 -2.26 7.78
N LEU A 69 1.60 -3.49 8.28
CA LEU A 69 1.96 -4.68 7.48
C LEU A 69 0.70 -5.46 7.14
N PHE A 70 0.16 -5.28 5.94
CA PHE A 70 -1.06 -6.02 5.59
C PHE A 70 -0.81 -7.52 5.49
N LEU A 71 -1.84 -8.30 5.85
CA LEU A 71 -1.76 -9.76 5.77
C LEU A 71 -2.33 -10.31 4.46
N SER A 72 -1.50 -11.14 3.85
CA SER A 72 -1.88 -12.00 2.74
C SER A 72 -2.44 -13.37 3.21
N LEU A 73 -2.88 -13.49 4.47
CA LEU A 73 -3.20 -14.78 5.12
C LEU A 73 -4.69 -15.20 5.12
N THR A 74 -5.62 -14.30 4.83
CA THR A 74 -7.06 -14.51 5.12
C THR A 74 -7.70 -15.68 4.36
N THR A 75 -7.07 -16.12 3.27
CA THR A 75 -7.53 -17.21 2.38
C THR A 75 -6.53 -18.36 2.28
N THR A 76 -5.44 -18.33 3.06
CA THR A 76 -4.33 -19.30 2.92
C THR A 76 -4.75 -20.71 3.37
N PRO A 77 -4.64 -21.72 2.48
CA PRO A 77 -4.82 -23.12 2.84
C PRO A 77 -3.94 -23.51 4.03
N LYS A 78 -4.44 -24.36 4.93
CA LYS A 78 -3.74 -24.73 6.17
C LYS A 78 -2.30 -25.19 5.92
N ASP A 79 -2.08 -25.97 4.87
CA ASP A 79 -0.78 -26.54 4.53
C ASP A 79 0.24 -25.49 4.07
N LEU A 80 -0.23 -24.35 3.54
CA LEU A 80 0.63 -23.24 3.10
C LEU A 80 0.90 -22.21 4.20
N ARG A 81 0.15 -22.24 5.32
CA ARG A 81 0.27 -21.23 6.39
C ARG A 81 1.68 -21.15 6.97
N GLY A 82 2.36 -22.29 7.14
CA GLY A 82 3.74 -22.31 7.67
C GLY A 82 4.72 -21.57 6.77
N ILE A 83 4.62 -21.77 5.46
CA ILE A 83 5.48 -21.14 4.46
C ILE A 83 5.18 -19.64 4.37
N VAL A 84 3.90 -19.27 4.31
CA VAL A 84 3.50 -17.85 4.23
C VAL A 84 3.93 -17.10 5.49
N ARG A 85 3.73 -17.69 6.67
CA ARG A 85 4.16 -17.09 7.94
C ARG A 85 5.67 -16.89 7.97
N LEU A 86 6.46 -17.88 7.55
CA LEU A 86 7.92 -17.75 7.49
C LEU A 86 8.35 -16.60 6.56
N ARG A 87 7.69 -16.43 5.41
CA ARG A 87 7.94 -15.32 4.50
C ARG A 87 7.52 -13.96 5.08
N GLN A 88 6.40 -13.89 5.79
CA GLN A 88 5.98 -12.68 6.51
C GLN A 88 6.96 -12.32 7.63
N ASP A 89 7.39 -13.30 8.43
CA ASP A 89 8.38 -13.10 9.49
C ASP A 89 9.73 -12.63 8.89
N THR A 90 10.09 -13.13 7.72
CA THR A 90 11.29 -12.70 6.99
C THR A 90 11.13 -11.26 6.50
N PHE A 91 9.99 -10.94 5.90
CA PHE A 91 9.67 -9.58 5.45
C PHE A 91 9.71 -8.60 6.61
N ALA A 92 9.08 -8.95 7.73
CA ALA A 92 9.10 -8.19 8.97
C ALA A 92 10.55 -7.94 9.47
N ARG A 93 11.42 -8.95 9.43
CA ARG A 93 12.82 -8.76 9.82
C ARG A 93 13.57 -7.77 8.92
N ILE A 94 13.22 -7.70 7.65
CA ILE A 94 13.84 -6.75 6.69
C ILE A 94 13.46 -5.32 7.08
N THR A 95 12.18 -5.06 7.30
CA THR A 95 11.64 -3.75 7.67
C THR A 95 12.11 -3.32 9.06
N ASN A 96 12.07 -4.21 10.05
CA ASN A 96 12.63 -3.93 11.38
C ASN A 96 14.14 -3.62 11.33
N SER A 97 14.90 -4.21 10.41
CA SER A 97 16.36 -3.97 10.32
C SER A 97 16.74 -2.55 9.92
N VAL A 98 15.81 -1.80 9.33
CA VAL A 98 15.99 -0.39 8.95
C VAL A 98 15.24 0.58 9.88
N GLY A 99 14.72 0.08 11.00
CA GLY A 99 14.05 0.90 12.01
C GLY A 99 12.56 1.10 11.79
N ILE A 100 11.92 0.37 10.87
CA ILE A 100 10.46 0.38 10.74
C ILE A 100 9.82 -0.39 11.89
N VAL A 101 8.99 0.26 12.68
CA VAL A 101 8.13 -0.36 13.70
C VAL A 101 6.86 -0.89 13.05
N GLU A 102 6.46 -2.11 13.39
CA GLU A 102 5.40 -2.81 12.66
C GLU A 102 4.09 -2.87 13.45
N TYR A 103 3.01 -2.42 12.82
CA TYR A 103 1.66 -2.84 13.17
C TYR A 103 1.30 -4.06 12.33
N ASP A 104 1.43 -5.23 12.96
CA ASP A 104 1.09 -6.50 12.35
C ASP A 104 -0.30 -6.99 12.84
N PRO A 105 -1.35 -6.90 11.99
CA PRO A 105 -2.68 -7.34 12.35
C PRO A 105 -2.75 -8.87 12.54
N GLY A 106 -1.74 -9.63 12.09
CA GLY A 106 -1.65 -11.08 12.26
C GLY A 106 -1.29 -11.49 13.69
N THR A 107 -0.59 -10.61 14.40
CA THR A 107 -0.26 -10.79 15.82
C THR A 107 -1.07 -9.87 16.73
N ALA A 108 -1.89 -8.96 16.19
CA ALA A 108 -2.73 -8.07 16.96
C ALA A 108 -3.75 -8.81 17.85
N PRO A 109 -4.24 -8.21 18.95
CA PRO A 109 -5.23 -8.82 19.83
C PRO A 109 -6.52 -9.24 19.11
N LEU A 110 -6.89 -8.54 18.04
CA LEU A 110 -8.09 -8.81 17.24
C LEU A 110 -7.85 -9.76 16.07
N ALA A 111 -6.65 -10.34 15.93
CA ALA A 111 -6.37 -11.34 14.92
C ALA A 111 -7.37 -12.51 15.02
N PRO A 112 -7.81 -13.11 13.88
CA PRO A 112 -8.83 -14.17 13.88
C PRO A 112 -8.51 -15.35 14.82
N GLU A 113 -7.23 -15.67 15.00
CA GLU A 113 -6.76 -16.76 15.87
C GLU A 113 -6.83 -16.39 17.37
N LYS A 114 -6.66 -15.11 17.72
CA LYS A 114 -6.63 -14.62 19.11
C LYS A 114 -8.00 -14.16 19.61
N SER A 115 -8.83 -13.64 18.70
CA SER A 115 -10.17 -13.14 19.00
C SER A 115 -11.21 -13.68 18.01
N PRO A 116 -11.57 -14.97 18.08
CA PRO A 116 -12.53 -15.59 17.16
C PRO A 116 -13.96 -15.00 17.25
N LYS A 117 -14.23 -14.20 18.30
CA LYS A 117 -15.50 -13.48 18.50
C LYS A 117 -15.44 -12.01 18.06
N ALA A 118 -14.30 -11.52 17.58
CA ALA A 118 -14.19 -10.15 17.09
C ALA A 118 -15.17 -9.93 15.94
N THR A 119 -15.91 -8.83 15.98
CA THR A 119 -16.79 -8.45 14.88
C THR A 119 -15.96 -7.85 13.75
N ARG A 120 -16.48 -7.92 12.52
CA ARG A 120 -15.85 -7.26 11.36
C ARG A 120 -15.64 -5.77 11.59
N GLU A 121 -16.57 -5.11 12.26
CA GLU A 121 -16.48 -3.69 12.59
C GLU A 121 -15.33 -3.40 13.57
N GLN A 122 -15.12 -4.25 14.58
CA GLN A 122 -14.01 -4.09 15.52
C GLN A 122 -12.65 -4.23 14.83
N VAL A 123 -12.51 -5.26 13.97
CA VAL A 123 -11.29 -5.47 13.18
C VAL A 123 -11.06 -4.29 12.24
N TYR A 124 -12.07 -3.92 11.44
CA TYR A 124 -11.98 -2.78 10.52
C TYR A 124 -11.58 -1.47 11.21
N ARG A 125 -12.18 -1.15 12.37
CA ARG A 125 -11.84 0.08 13.12
C ARG A 125 -10.41 0.03 13.65
N LYS A 126 -9.95 -1.14 14.11
CA LYS A 126 -8.58 -1.31 14.62
C LYS A 126 -7.56 -1.16 13.50
N ASP A 127 -7.77 -1.84 12.39
CA ASP A 127 -6.88 -1.78 11.21
C ASP A 127 -6.86 -0.35 10.64
N CYS A 128 -8.02 0.31 10.50
CA CYS A 128 -8.08 1.73 10.12
C CYS A 128 -7.26 2.62 11.06
N TYR A 129 -7.34 2.40 12.37
CA TYR A 129 -6.58 3.19 13.34
C TYR A 129 -5.07 2.93 13.21
N GLU A 130 -4.64 1.68 13.03
CA GLU A 130 -3.22 1.34 12.86
C GLU A 130 -2.65 1.90 11.55
N ILE A 131 -3.39 1.82 10.44
CA ILE A 131 -3.05 2.48 9.19
C ILE A 131 -3.01 4.01 9.37
N ALA A 132 -3.88 4.58 10.21
CA ALA A 132 -3.86 6.01 10.51
C ALA A 132 -2.65 6.42 11.37
N CYS A 133 -2.14 5.54 12.23
CA CYS A 133 -0.94 5.78 13.01
C CYS A 133 0.35 5.58 12.21
N ALA A 134 0.40 4.62 11.30
CA ALA A 134 1.60 4.37 10.50
C ALA A 134 1.84 5.44 9.43
N ARG A 135 3.10 5.73 9.11
CA ARG A 135 3.47 6.48 7.89
C ARG A 135 3.45 5.58 6.66
N PHE A 136 3.93 4.36 6.83
CA PHE A 136 4.08 3.40 5.75
C PHE A 136 2.91 2.42 5.70
N PHE A 137 2.54 2.04 4.49
CA PHE A 137 1.65 0.92 4.25
C PHE A 137 2.42 -0.08 3.40
N ILE A 138 2.82 -1.20 3.99
CA ILE A 138 3.72 -2.14 3.34
C ILE A 138 3.17 -3.54 3.37
N GLY A 139 3.57 -4.36 2.42
CA GLY A 139 3.35 -5.78 2.54
C GLY A 139 3.94 -6.56 1.39
N PHE A 140 3.96 -7.86 1.60
CA PHE A 140 4.43 -8.82 0.62
C PHE A 140 3.22 -9.55 0.03
N ASP A 141 2.87 -9.20 -1.21
CA ASP A 141 1.75 -9.78 -1.93
C ASP A 141 2.12 -11.17 -2.45
N MET A 142 1.87 -12.17 -1.61
CA MET A 142 2.15 -13.58 -1.89
C MET A 142 0.92 -14.36 -2.32
N LEU A 143 -0.25 -13.99 -1.80
CA LEU A 143 -1.52 -14.66 -2.02
C LEU A 143 -2.65 -13.64 -2.07
N PRO A 144 -3.70 -13.89 -2.87
CA PRO A 144 -4.86 -13.02 -2.91
C PRO A 144 -5.55 -12.91 -1.55
N SER A 145 -5.57 -11.70 -0.98
CA SER A 145 -6.29 -11.40 0.27
C SER A 145 -7.49 -10.52 -0.01
N LYS A 146 -8.64 -10.90 0.55
CA LYS A 146 -9.89 -10.14 0.39
C LYS A 146 -9.89 -8.82 1.16
N GLY A 147 -9.07 -8.72 2.20
CA GLY A 147 -8.95 -7.52 3.04
C GLY A 147 -8.01 -6.47 2.45
N VAL A 148 -6.98 -6.91 1.73
CA VAL A 148 -5.87 -6.04 1.29
C VAL A 148 -6.35 -4.90 0.39
N GLY A 149 -7.29 -5.16 -0.53
CA GLY A 149 -7.85 -4.08 -1.35
C GLY A 149 -8.51 -2.97 -0.52
N VAL A 150 -9.22 -3.33 0.55
CA VAL A 150 -9.85 -2.37 1.47
C VAL A 150 -8.80 -1.61 2.28
N GLU A 151 -7.77 -2.32 2.76
CA GLU A 151 -6.66 -1.72 3.51
C GLU A 151 -5.86 -0.74 2.64
N MET A 152 -5.63 -1.09 1.36
CA MET A 152 -4.97 -0.23 0.37
C MET A 152 -5.77 1.05 0.09
N GLU A 153 -7.09 0.94 -0.09
CA GLU A 153 -7.96 2.12 -0.26
C GLU A 153 -7.92 3.04 0.96
N VAL A 154 -7.90 2.48 2.18
CA VAL A 154 -7.75 3.27 3.42
C VAL A 154 -6.38 3.93 3.50
N ALA A 155 -5.32 3.21 3.14
CA ALA A 155 -3.95 3.75 3.11
C ALA A 155 -3.78 4.88 2.07
N ASP A 156 -4.42 4.76 0.90
CA ASP A 156 -4.47 5.80 -0.13
C ASP A 156 -5.26 7.03 0.37
N GLU A 157 -6.42 6.83 0.97
CA GLU A 157 -7.23 7.89 1.58
C GLU A 157 -6.46 8.67 2.66
N PHE A 158 -5.61 7.97 3.43
CA PHE A 158 -4.75 8.57 4.46
C PHE A 158 -3.39 9.03 3.94
N ASN A 159 -3.15 8.92 2.63
CA ASN A 159 -1.94 9.32 1.95
C ASN A 159 -0.67 8.76 2.61
N ARG A 160 -0.62 7.42 2.73
CA ARG A 160 0.52 6.65 3.24
C ARG A 160 1.57 6.39 2.17
N LEU A 161 2.80 6.18 2.61
CA LEU A 161 3.87 5.68 1.74
C LEU A 161 3.62 4.18 1.50
N GLY A 162 2.87 3.89 0.44
CA GLY A 162 2.52 2.53 0.02
C GLY A 162 3.68 1.82 -0.67
N ILE A 163 4.08 0.63 -0.21
CA ILE A 163 5.07 -0.22 -0.88
C ILE A 163 4.56 -1.66 -0.91
N ILE A 164 4.35 -2.19 -2.12
CA ILE A 164 3.98 -3.59 -2.33
C ILE A 164 5.18 -4.34 -2.88
N VAL A 165 5.66 -5.31 -2.11
CA VAL A 165 6.64 -6.28 -2.61
C VAL A 165 5.88 -7.43 -3.24
N LYS A 166 6.32 -7.89 -4.41
CA LYS A 166 5.72 -8.99 -5.16
C LYS A 166 6.77 -10.04 -5.46
N ASP A 167 6.34 -11.29 -5.46
CA ASP A 167 7.16 -12.41 -5.95
C ASP A 167 6.96 -12.51 -7.47
N SER A 168 8.05 -12.46 -8.25
CA SER A 168 8.00 -12.49 -9.72
C SER A 168 7.34 -13.76 -10.28
N ARG A 169 7.26 -14.82 -9.49
CA ARG A 169 6.64 -16.10 -9.86
C ARG A 169 5.14 -16.13 -9.62
N ILE A 170 4.58 -15.12 -8.97
CA ILE A 170 3.16 -15.08 -8.59
C ILE A 170 2.46 -14.04 -9.48
N GLY A 171 1.46 -14.51 -10.24
CA GLY A 171 0.62 -13.62 -11.01
C GLY A 171 -0.27 -12.78 -10.09
N THR A 172 -0.05 -11.47 -10.07
CA THR A 172 -0.93 -10.51 -9.37
C THR A 172 -1.85 -9.81 -10.36
N SER A 173 -2.87 -9.12 -9.84
CA SER A 173 -3.75 -8.28 -10.66
C SER A 173 -2.96 -7.15 -11.31
N VAL A 174 -3.29 -6.79 -12.56
CA VAL A 174 -2.75 -5.57 -13.20
C VAL A 174 -3.51 -4.32 -12.70
N MET A 175 -4.72 -4.49 -12.16
CA MET A 175 -5.52 -3.41 -11.60
C MET A 175 -5.00 -3.09 -10.19
N GLU A 176 -4.06 -2.15 -10.12
CA GLU A 176 -3.45 -1.69 -8.88
C GLU A 176 -3.32 -0.16 -8.87
N PRO A 177 -3.38 0.50 -7.69
CA PRO A 177 -3.23 1.94 -7.59
C PRO A 177 -1.87 2.43 -8.09
N VAL A 178 -1.87 3.55 -8.81
CA VAL A 178 -0.65 4.25 -9.25
C VAL A 178 0.00 5.09 -8.13
N THR A 179 -0.60 5.06 -6.95
CA THR A 179 -0.22 5.76 -5.72
C THR A 179 0.52 4.85 -4.73
N LEU A 180 1.14 3.77 -5.22
CA LEU A 180 1.98 2.87 -4.44
C LEU A 180 3.28 2.64 -5.22
N VAL A 181 4.35 2.34 -4.49
CA VAL A 181 5.56 1.76 -5.06
C VAL A 181 5.41 0.25 -5.17
N GLN A 182 5.76 -0.31 -6.32
CA GLN A 182 5.87 -1.73 -6.55
C GLN A 182 7.34 -2.13 -6.66
N VAL A 183 7.68 -3.20 -5.96
CA VAL A 183 8.99 -3.84 -5.99
C VAL A 183 8.78 -5.32 -6.28
N VAL A 184 9.46 -5.84 -7.29
CA VAL A 184 9.38 -7.26 -7.64
C VAL A 184 10.68 -7.95 -7.24
N VAL A 185 10.57 -9.06 -6.51
CA VAL A 185 11.67 -9.92 -6.08
C VAL A 185 11.51 -11.32 -6.68
N ASP A 186 12.62 -11.96 -7.04
CA ASP A 186 12.64 -13.37 -7.45
C ASP A 186 12.77 -14.29 -6.24
N ASP A 187 13.59 -13.90 -5.26
CA ASP A 187 13.82 -14.64 -4.04
C ASP A 187 14.00 -13.67 -2.86
N LEU A 188 12.95 -13.57 -2.04
CA LEU A 188 12.95 -12.71 -0.85
C LEU A 188 14.16 -12.97 0.07
N TYR A 189 14.58 -14.23 0.23
CA TYR A 189 15.71 -14.53 1.11
C TYR A 189 17.02 -14.05 0.51
N GLN A 190 17.25 -14.27 -0.78
CA GLN A 190 18.49 -13.87 -1.43
C GLN A 190 18.59 -12.34 -1.57
N GLU A 191 17.48 -11.68 -1.85
CA GLU A 191 17.42 -10.23 -2.11
C GLU A 191 17.15 -9.39 -0.85
N ARG A 192 17.02 -10.01 0.33
CA ARG A 192 16.64 -9.34 1.60
C ARG A 192 17.48 -8.12 1.95
N ALA A 193 18.80 -8.17 1.72
CA ALA A 193 19.72 -7.10 2.10
C ALA A 193 19.55 -5.89 1.17
N GLN A 194 19.36 -6.14 -0.12
CA GLN A 194 19.09 -5.11 -1.13
C GLN A 194 17.70 -4.52 -0.95
N LEU A 195 16.71 -5.35 -0.58
CA LEU A 195 15.36 -4.89 -0.28
C LEU A 195 15.33 -3.99 0.96
N ALA A 196 16.16 -4.27 1.98
CA ALA A 196 16.33 -3.37 3.12
C ALA A 196 16.76 -1.96 2.68
N LEU A 197 17.66 -1.84 1.70
CA LEU A 197 18.11 -0.54 1.17
C LEU A 197 16.97 0.25 0.51
N VAL A 198 15.97 -0.43 -0.07
CA VAL A 198 14.77 0.23 -0.60
C VAL A 198 13.99 0.89 0.53
N PHE A 199 13.76 0.15 1.63
CA PHE A 199 13.05 0.69 2.79
C PHE A 199 13.84 1.81 3.49
N GLU A 200 15.16 1.65 3.64
CA GLU A 200 16.04 2.68 4.18
C GLU A 200 15.97 3.97 3.34
N HIS A 201 15.93 3.84 2.02
CA HIS A 201 15.77 5.00 1.15
C HIS A 201 14.37 5.63 1.28
N MET A 202 13.32 4.81 1.38
CA MET A 202 11.95 5.30 1.58
C MET A 202 11.77 6.08 2.90
N HIS A 203 12.53 5.78 3.96
CA HIS A 203 12.56 6.55 5.22
C HIS A 203 12.97 8.02 5.07
N GLN A 204 13.65 8.35 3.97
CA GLN A 204 14.12 9.71 3.69
C GLN A 204 12.97 10.62 3.23
N TYR A 205 11.79 10.06 2.95
CA TYR A 205 10.65 10.81 2.41
C TYR A 205 9.50 10.91 3.41
N GLN A 206 8.77 12.01 3.30
CA GLN A 206 7.40 12.13 3.81
C GLN A 206 6.41 12.06 2.64
N PRO A 207 5.17 11.59 2.86
CA PRO A 207 4.20 11.45 1.79
C PRO A 207 3.63 12.81 1.34
N GLY A 208 3.58 13.02 0.04
CA GLY A 208 2.95 14.16 -0.62
C GLY A 208 1.68 13.76 -1.37
N ILE A 209 0.80 14.73 -1.64
CA ILE A 209 -0.35 14.58 -2.54
C ILE A 209 -0.04 15.40 -3.79
N GLY A 210 0.01 14.78 -4.96
CA GLY A 210 0.46 15.51 -6.13
C GLY A 210 0.32 14.76 -7.44
N PHE A 211 0.85 15.39 -8.48
CA PHE A 211 0.74 14.93 -9.85
C PHE A 211 2.10 14.94 -10.53
N HIS A 212 2.28 13.96 -11.40
CA HIS A 212 3.39 13.88 -12.33
C HIS A 212 2.83 13.54 -13.71
N ARG A 213 3.10 14.37 -14.72
CA ARG A 213 2.57 14.25 -16.09
C ARG A 213 1.04 14.12 -16.17
N GLY A 214 0.30 14.85 -15.33
CA GLY A 214 -1.16 14.79 -15.28
C GLY A 214 -1.73 13.53 -14.61
N ILE A 215 -0.90 12.71 -13.97
CA ILE A 215 -1.34 11.50 -13.27
C ILE A 215 -1.13 11.71 -11.77
N ASN A 216 -2.13 11.35 -10.96
CA ASN A 216 -1.95 11.29 -9.51
C ASN A 216 -0.97 10.17 -9.17
N ARG A 217 0.09 10.49 -8.44
CA ARG A 217 1.20 9.57 -8.13
C ARG A 217 1.53 9.64 -6.66
N LEU A 218 2.21 8.60 -6.16
CA LEU A 218 2.79 8.66 -4.83
C LEU A 218 4.00 9.60 -4.85
N ILE A 219 3.80 10.83 -4.38
CA ILE A 219 4.86 11.82 -4.33
C ILE A 219 5.62 11.69 -3.01
N GLY A 220 6.93 11.59 -3.10
CA GLY A 220 7.84 11.65 -1.95
C GLY A 220 8.41 13.05 -1.82
N ILE A 221 8.33 13.64 -0.64
CA ILE A 221 9.03 14.89 -0.31
C ILE A 221 10.22 14.52 0.56
N HIS A 222 11.43 14.74 0.07
CA HIS A 222 12.65 14.39 0.80
C HIS A 222 12.79 15.28 2.05
N ARG A 223 13.01 14.65 3.20
CA ARG A 223 12.92 15.30 4.52
C ARG A 223 13.97 16.39 4.74
N GLU A 224 15.16 16.24 4.17
CA GLU A 224 16.27 17.17 4.42
C GLU A 224 16.27 18.41 3.53
N ASN A 225 15.89 18.26 2.26
CA ASN A 225 16.06 19.30 1.23
C ASN A 225 14.72 19.71 0.59
N GLY A 226 13.62 19.05 0.92
CA GLY A 226 12.28 19.33 0.39
C GLY A 226 12.07 18.97 -1.08
N SER A 227 13.00 18.27 -1.73
CA SER A 227 12.85 17.87 -3.13
C SER A 227 11.70 16.89 -3.30
N MET A 228 10.93 17.05 -4.38
CA MET A 228 9.75 16.23 -4.68
C MET A 228 10.06 15.26 -5.81
N VAL A 229 9.70 14.00 -5.63
CA VAL A 229 9.91 12.93 -6.62
C VAL A 229 8.65 12.08 -6.76
N ASP A 230 8.45 11.49 -7.93
CA ASP A 230 7.59 10.32 -8.10
C ASP A 230 8.32 9.12 -7.51
N LEU A 231 7.79 8.56 -6.42
CA LEU A 231 8.50 7.52 -5.69
C LEU A 231 8.67 6.23 -6.49
N GLN A 232 7.76 5.90 -7.40
CA GLN A 232 7.95 4.72 -8.25
C GLN A 232 9.12 4.93 -9.22
N GLU A 233 9.20 6.10 -9.86
CA GLU A 233 10.29 6.41 -10.78
C GLU A 233 11.64 6.49 -10.03
N GLU A 234 11.68 7.11 -8.86
CA GLU A 234 12.89 7.18 -8.02
C GLU A 234 13.39 5.78 -7.63
N ILE A 235 12.50 4.90 -7.16
CA ILE A 235 12.86 3.52 -6.81
C ILE A 235 13.34 2.76 -8.05
N ASN A 236 12.68 2.90 -9.19
CA ASN A 236 13.09 2.24 -10.43
C ASN A 236 14.48 2.71 -10.91
N GLN A 237 14.82 3.98 -10.72
CA GLN A 237 16.12 4.53 -11.09
C GLN A 237 17.23 4.07 -10.13
N LYS A 238 16.95 4.08 -8.82
CA LYS A 238 17.95 3.78 -7.78
C LYS A 238 18.15 2.29 -7.54
N PHE A 239 17.10 1.50 -7.73
CA PHE A 239 17.09 0.06 -7.54
C PHE A 239 16.51 -0.66 -8.76
N PRO A 240 17.15 -0.53 -9.95
CA PRO A 240 16.60 -1.03 -11.20
C PRO A 240 16.35 -2.54 -11.21
N GLN A 241 17.08 -3.31 -10.40
CA GLN A 241 16.85 -4.74 -10.24
C GLN A 241 15.46 -5.08 -9.68
N PHE A 242 14.80 -4.16 -8.98
CA PHE A 242 13.48 -4.36 -8.39
C PHE A 242 12.33 -3.84 -9.24
N ASN A 243 12.64 -3.26 -10.41
CA ASN A 243 11.64 -2.69 -11.29
C ASN A 243 10.65 -3.77 -11.76
N PRO A 244 9.32 -3.56 -11.60
CA PRO A 244 8.32 -4.48 -12.11
C PRO A 244 8.35 -4.62 -13.64
N GLU A 245 8.73 -3.56 -14.36
CA GLU A 245 8.86 -3.57 -15.81
C GLU A 245 9.97 -4.54 -16.23
N GLY A 246 9.57 -5.64 -16.88
CA GLY A 246 10.50 -6.68 -17.34
C GLY A 246 10.69 -7.86 -16.38
N ARG A 247 10.23 -7.79 -15.12
CA ARG A 247 10.23 -8.92 -14.16
C ARG A 247 8.86 -9.58 -13.98
N LEU A 248 7.78 -8.85 -14.20
CA LEU A 248 6.44 -9.45 -14.22
C LEU A 248 6.25 -10.22 -15.54
N HIS A 249 6.66 -11.48 -15.55
CA HIS A 249 6.34 -12.37 -16.65
C HIS A 249 4.85 -12.75 -16.56
N ALA A 250 4.16 -12.82 -17.71
CA ALA A 250 2.89 -13.53 -17.78
C ALA A 250 3.10 -14.91 -17.12
N PRO A 251 2.20 -15.36 -16.23
CA PRO A 251 2.42 -16.61 -15.53
C PRO A 251 2.67 -17.69 -16.57
N PRO A 252 3.85 -18.34 -16.60
CA PRO A 252 3.92 -19.59 -17.31
C PRO A 252 2.86 -20.47 -16.65
N VAL A 253 2.04 -21.14 -17.44
CA VAL A 253 1.13 -22.20 -16.98
C VAL A 253 2.00 -23.29 -16.33
N GLN A 254 2.42 -23.07 -15.08
CA GLN A 254 3.48 -23.84 -14.41
C GLN A 254 3.29 -23.94 -12.89
N LEU A 255 2.17 -23.46 -12.33
CA LEU A 255 1.78 -23.89 -10.97
C LEU A 255 1.53 -25.42 -10.88
N ALA A 256 1.31 -26.08 -12.03
CA ALA A 256 1.22 -27.54 -12.13
C ALA A 256 2.58 -28.26 -12.25
N ALA A 257 3.67 -27.55 -12.60
CA ALA A 257 4.97 -28.17 -12.89
C ALA A 257 5.95 -28.14 -11.69
N ILE A 258 5.76 -27.20 -10.76
CA ILE A 258 6.71 -26.94 -9.66
C ILE A 258 6.24 -27.60 -8.34
N ASN A 259 5.00 -28.09 -8.28
CA ASN A 259 4.44 -28.83 -7.14
C ASN A 259 3.78 -30.14 -7.60
N PRO A 260 4.55 -31.21 -7.91
CA PRO A 260 3.99 -32.50 -8.35
C PRO A 260 3.04 -33.14 -7.32
N GLU A 261 3.08 -32.69 -6.06
CA GLU A 261 2.23 -33.15 -4.97
C GLU A 261 0.80 -32.58 -5.03
N MET A 262 0.60 -31.44 -5.71
CA MET A 262 -0.74 -30.88 -5.93
C MET A 262 -1.53 -31.66 -7.00
N GLN A 263 -0.84 -32.29 -7.96
CA GLN A 263 -1.50 -33.12 -8.99
C GLN A 263 -2.07 -34.42 -8.42
N PHE A 264 -1.42 -35.01 -7.41
CA PHE A 264 -1.90 -36.26 -6.81
C PHE A 264 -3.19 -36.07 -6.01
N ILE A 265 -3.33 -34.92 -5.33
CA ILE A 265 -4.52 -34.58 -4.54
C ILE A 265 -5.70 -34.21 -5.45
N GLU A 266 -5.48 -33.47 -6.54
CA GLU A 266 -6.54 -33.18 -7.50
C GLU A 266 -6.99 -34.42 -8.28
N LEU A 267 -6.08 -35.33 -8.66
CA LEU A 267 -6.45 -36.58 -9.34
C LEU A 267 -7.15 -37.58 -8.43
N GLN A 268 -6.80 -37.67 -7.14
CA GLN A 268 -7.56 -38.46 -6.17
C GLN A 268 -8.96 -37.91 -5.95
N ASN A 269 -9.09 -36.59 -5.80
CA ASN A 269 -10.40 -35.95 -5.62
C ASN A 269 -11.27 -36.05 -6.89
N LEU A 270 -10.67 -36.00 -8.08
CA LEU A 270 -11.38 -36.23 -9.34
C LEU A 270 -11.78 -37.70 -9.51
N HIS A 271 -10.93 -38.65 -9.08
CA HIS A 271 -11.25 -40.07 -9.11
C HIS A 271 -12.36 -40.42 -8.11
N GLU A 272 -12.34 -39.90 -6.89
CA GLU A 272 -13.40 -40.04 -5.89
C GLU A 272 -14.71 -39.37 -6.34
N ALA A 273 -14.63 -38.19 -6.97
CA ALA A 273 -15.80 -37.53 -7.53
C ALA A 273 -16.41 -38.28 -8.74
N LEU A 274 -15.58 -38.93 -9.57
CA LEU A 274 -16.04 -39.72 -10.71
C LEU A 274 -16.52 -41.14 -10.32
N SER A 275 -16.02 -41.70 -9.22
CA SER A 275 -16.49 -42.97 -8.66
C SER A 275 -17.69 -42.85 -7.72
N LEU A 276 -18.16 -41.62 -7.48
CA LEU A 276 -19.48 -41.32 -6.90
C LEU A 276 -20.55 -41.06 -7.97
N VAL A 277 -20.16 -40.98 -9.25
CA VAL A 277 -21.05 -40.71 -10.40
C VAL A 277 -21.25 -41.97 -11.29
N TYR A 278 -20.59 -43.08 -10.97
CA TYR A 278 -20.83 -44.43 -11.48
C TYR A 278 -20.93 -45.43 -10.34
#